data_AF-A0A951S311-F1
#
_entry.id   AF-A0A951S311-F1
#
_cell.length_a   1.000
_cell.length_b   1.000
_cell.length_c   1.000
_cell.angle_alpha   90.00
_cell.angle_beta   90.00
_cell.angle_gamma   90.00
#
_symmetry.space_group_name_H-M   'P 1'
#
loop_
_entity.id
_entity.type
_entity.pdbx_description
1 polymer ?
#
loop_
_entity_poly.entity_id
_entity_poly.type
_entity_poly.pdbx_seq_one_letter_code
_entity_poly.pdbx_strand_id
1 'polypeptide(L)'
;MSNTSLDNVQWGATLLLNFWRSVAAGIVWFVIRLVMQDSMGEAASMLLLPVVYFVILLPLGLLAIFLSNAGVPYVGFVSLVAAVAIIVGDPILFLISLIKPGLLPVRNYSPLNFKLIMLVTY
;
A
#
# COMPACT_ATOMS: atom_id res chain seq x y z
N MET A 1 16.05 -6.09 -6.17
CA MET A 1 14.76 -5.63 -6.72
C MET A 1 14.92 -5.59 -8.23
N SER A 2 13.96 -6.09 -9.02
CA SER A 2 14.06 -5.98 -10.49
C SER A 2 14.07 -4.49 -10.88
N ASN A 3 14.96 -4.11 -11.79
CA ASN A 3 14.99 -2.77 -12.41
C ASN A 3 13.68 -2.56 -13.18
N THR A 4 12.62 -2.20 -12.46
CA THR A 4 11.32 -1.92 -13.06
C THR A 4 11.42 -0.49 -13.58
N SER A 5 11.60 -0.33 -14.89
CA SER A 5 11.55 1.01 -15.47
C SER A 5 10.18 1.62 -15.19
N LEU A 6 10.17 2.85 -14.66
CA LEU A 6 8.95 3.62 -14.39
C LEU A 6 8.16 3.92 -15.68
N ASP A 7 8.80 3.78 -16.84
CA ASP A 7 8.21 4.00 -18.16
C ASP A 7 7.14 2.95 -18.52
N ASN A 8 7.25 1.74 -17.95
CA ASN A 8 6.32 0.64 -18.21
C ASN A 8 5.19 0.56 -17.18
N VAL A 9 5.03 1.57 -16.33
CA VAL A 9 4.04 1.59 -15.25
C VAL A 9 2.71 2.15 -15.74
N GLN A 10 1.64 1.36 -15.58
CA GLN A 10 0.27 1.82 -15.73
C GLN A 10 -0.12 2.64 -14.48
N TRP A 11 0.14 3.95 -14.50
CA TRP A 11 -0.04 4.81 -13.33
C TRP A 11 -1.48 4.84 -12.81
N GLY A 12 -2.49 4.87 -13.70
CA GLY A 12 -3.89 4.83 -13.27
C GLY A 12 -4.23 3.57 -12.47
N ALA A 13 -3.85 2.40 -12.98
CA ALA A 13 -4.02 1.11 -12.31
C ALA A 13 -3.21 1.03 -11.00
N THR A 14 -1.98 1.54 -11.02
CA THR A 14 -1.09 1.62 -9.86
C THR A 14 -1.69 2.47 -8.74
N LEU A 15 -2.14 3.69 -9.05
CA LEU A 15 -2.75 4.59 -8.07
C LEU A 15 -4.05 4.00 -7.54
N LEU A 16 -4.89 3.44 -8.40
CA LEU A 16 -6.15 2.80 -8.00
C LEU A 16 -5.92 1.60 -7.06
N LEU A 17 -4.96 0.74 -7.38
CA LEU A 17 -4.61 -0.41 -6.55
C LEU A 17 -4.11 0.04 -5.18
N ASN A 18 -3.16 0.97 -5.13
CA ASN A 18 -2.63 1.46 -3.87
C ASN A 18 -3.66 2.26 -3.06
N PHE A 19 -4.63 2.90 -3.71
CA PHE A 19 -5.80 3.48 -3.05
C PHE A 19 -6.59 2.41 -2.31
N TRP A 20 -6.99 1.34 -3.00
CA TRP A 20 -7.70 0.24 -2.35
C TRP A 20 -6.90 -0.39 -1.21
N ARG A 21 -5.57 -0.50 -1.35
CA ARG A 21 -4.71 -0.99 -0.25
C ARG A 21 -4.76 -0.10 0.96
N SER A 22 -4.61 1.21 0.76
CA SER A 22 -4.63 2.18 1.86
C SER A 22 -6.00 2.26 2.56
N VAL A 23 -7.09 2.11 1.82
CA VAL A 23 -8.46 2.04 2.36
C VAL A 23 -8.64 0.77 3.19
N ALA A 24 -8.26 -0.39 2.63
CA ALA A 24 -8.37 -1.66 3.34
C ALA A 24 -7.53 -1.65 4.63
N ALA A 25 -6.30 -1.13 4.57
CA ALA A 25 -5.44 -0.99 5.74
C ALA A 25 -6.05 -0.05 6.78
N GLY A 26 -6.63 1.08 6.36
CA GLY A 26 -7.29 2.02 7.26
C GLY A 26 -8.47 1.40 7.99
N ILE A 27 -9.28 0.58 7.30
CA ILE A 27 -10.39 -0.17 7.91
C ILE A 27 -9.87 -1.18 8.93
N VAL A 28 -8.82 -1.94 8.60
CA VAL A 28 -8.29 -2.93 9.56
C VAL A 28 -7.69 -2.26 10.78
N TRP A 29 -6.91 -1.18 10.61
CA TRP A 29 -6.36 -0.42 11.72
C TRP A 29 -7.45 0.24 12.57
N PHE A 30 -8.51 0.76 11.95
CA PHE A 30 -9.69 1.29 12.65
C PHE A 30 -10.28 0.22 13.57
N VAL A 31 -10.53 -0.99 13.06
CA VAL A 31 -11.09 -2.09 13.85
C VAL A 31 -10.15 -2.52 14.98
N ILE A 32 -8.85 -2.69 14.69
CA ILE A 32 -7.84 -3.05 15.71
C ILE A 32 -7.83 -1.99 16.83
N ARG A 33 -7.79 -0.71 16.47
CA ARG A 33 -7.77 0.40 17.45
C ARG A 33 -9.04 0.47 18.26
N LEU A 34 -10.20 0.26 17.63
CA LEU A 34 -11.49 0.25 18.32
C LEU A 34 -11.59 -0.89 19.35
N VAL A 35 -10.93 -2.02 19.10
CA VAL A 35 -10.91 -3.17 20.02
C VAL A 35 -9.84 -3.01 21.11
N MET A 36 -8.71 -2.37 20.80
CA MET A 36 -7.57 -2.24 21.73
C MET A 36 -7.59 -0.97 22.59
N GLN A 37 -8.31 0.08 22.19
CA GLN A 37 -8.35 1.37 22.88
C GLN A 37 -9.79 1.84 23.06
N ASP A 38 -10.04 2.55 24.17
CA ASP A 38 -11.37 3.10 24.51
C ASP A 38 -11.69 4.43 23.80
N SER A 39 -10.88 4.84 22.81
CA SER A 39 -11.02 6.15 22.12
C SER A 39 -11.49 5.98 20.68
N MET A 40 -12.77 6.29 20.44
CA MET A 40 -13.35 6.34 19.08
C MET A 40 -12.62 7.35 18.18
N GLY A 41 -12.16 8.48 18.73
CA GLY A 41 -11.47 9.51 17.96
C GLY A 41 -10.12 9.03 17.40
N GLU A 42 -9.34 8.32 18.23
CA GLU A 42 -8.08 7.72 17.79
C GLU A 42 -8.30 6.62 16.76
N ALA A 43 -9.31 5.76 16.96
CA ALA A 43 -9.66 4.75 15.97
C ALA A 43 -10.05 5.40 14.63
N ALA A 44 -10.97 6.37 14.65
CA ALA A 44 -11.46 7.07 13.46
C ALA A 44 -10.34 7.76 12.65
N SER A 45 -9.27 8.20 13.30
CA SER A 45 -8.10 8.77 12.61
C SER A 45 -7.46 7.79 11.61
N MET A 46 -7.58 6.48 11.83
CA MET A 46 -7.05 5.45 10.92
C MET A 46 -7.79 5.42 9.58
N LEU A 47 -9.02 5.95 9.51
CA LEU A 47 -9.74 6.10 8.23
C LEU A 47 -9.14 7.18 7.33
N LEU A 48 -8.27 8.05 7.86
CA LEU A 48 -7.49 9.01 7.08
C LEU A 48 -6.23 8.39 6.45
N LEU A 49 -5.97 7.10 6.68
CA LEU A 49 -4.80 6.41 6.13
C LEU A 49 -4.67 6.53 4.60
N PRO A 50 -5.73 6.54 3.79
CA PRO A 50 -5.62 6.85 2.36
C PRO A 50 -5.01 8.22 2.09
N VAL A 51 -5.44 9.25 2.81
CA VAL A 51 -4.89 10.61 2.65
C VAL A 51 -3.42 10.64 3.06
N VAL A 52 -3.08 10.08 4.22
CA VAL A 52 -1.69 9.95 4.71
C VAL A 52 -0.83 9.18 3.71
N TYR A 53 -1.37 8.10 3.15
CA TYR A 53 -0.67 7.28 2.19
C TYR A 53 -0.33 8.07 0.91
N PHE A 54 -1.29 8.77 0.30
CA PHE A 54 -1.03 9.51 -0.93
C PHE A 54 -0.21 10.78 -0.75
N VAL A 55 -0.36 11.47 0.38
CA VAL A 55 0.34 12.73 0.63
C VAL A 55 1.76 12.50 1.13
N ILE A 56 2.00 11.43 1.90
CA ILE A 56 3.27 11.20 2.60
C ILE A 56 3.95 9.92 2.12
N LEU A 57 3.29 8.77 2.26
CA LEU A 57 3.95 7.47 2.07
C LEU A 57 4.29 7.18 0.60
N LEU A 58 3.40 7.55 -0.33
CA LEU A 58 3.60 7.31 -1.76
C LEU A 58 4.74 8.17 -2.32
N PRO A 59 4.80 9.51 -2.10
CA PRO A 59 5.96 10.30 -2.49
C PRO A 59 7.26 9.79 -1.87
N LEU A 60 7.24 9.40 -0.59
CA LEU A 60 8.38 8.81 0.09
C LEU A 60 8.82 7.49 -0.56
N GLY A 61 7.87 6.63 -0.94
CA GLY A 61 8.14 5.37 -1.62
C GLY A 61 8.70 5.56 -3.03
N LEU A 62 8.20 6.54 -3.79
CA LEU A 62 8.74 6.89 -5.10
C LEU A 62 10.16 7.46 -4.99
N LEU A 63 10.40 8.35 -4.03
CA LEU A 63 11.73 8.87 -3.72
C LEU A 63 12.67 7.74 -3.30
N ALA A 64 12.20 6.78 -2.50
CA ALA A 64 12.97 5.62 -2.09
C ALA A 64 13.39 4.74 -3.28
N ILE A 65 12.48 4.51 -4.23
CA ILE A 65 12.80 3.80 -5.48
C ILE A 65 13.85 4.56 -6.28
N PHE A 66 13.69 5.89 -6.42
CA PHE A 66 14.65 6.74 -7.13
C PHE A 66 16.04 6.70 -6.50
N LEU A 67 16.15 6.88 -5.18
CA LEU A 67 17.41 6.85 -4.45
C LEU A 67 18.05 5.46 -4.47
N SER A 68 17.25 4.39 -4.41
CA SER A 68 17.75 3.02 -4.58
C SER A 68 18.36 2.82 -5.96
N ASN A 69 17.75 3.38 -7.02
CA ASN A 69 18.29 3.32 -8.38
C ASN A 69 19.56 4.17 -8.53
N ALA A 70 19.70 5.25 -7.76
CA ALA A 70 20.92 6.06 -7.68
C ALA A 70 22.05 5.41 -6.85
N GLY A 71 21.84 4.21 -6.28
CA GLY A 71 22.85 3.47 -5.53
C GLY A 71 22.96 3.86 -4.06
N VAL A 72 22.01 4.61 -3.50
CA VAL A 72 22.00 4.95 -2.08
C VAL A 72 21.65 3.69 -1.26
N PRO A 73 22.53 3.25 -0.32
CA PRO A 73 22.30 2.04 0.45
C PRO A 73 21.18 2.22 1.50
N TYR A 74 20.59 1.12 1.95
CA TYR A 74 19.60 1.02 3.04
C TYR A 74 18.24 1.73 2.86
N VAL A 75 18.03 2.46 1.77
CA VAL A 75 16.76 3.16 1.49
C VAL A 75 15.55 2.21 1.48
N GLY A 76 15.76 0.96 1.05
CA GLY A 76 14.72 -0.08 1.07
C GLY A 76 14.20 -0.44 2.46
N PHE A 77 14.95 -0.18 3.54
CA PHE A 77 14.49 -0.46 4.91
C PHE A 77 13.36 0.49 5.34
N VAL A 78 13.45 1.76 4.96
CA VAL A 78 12.40 2.75 5.21
C VAL A 78 11.10 2.34 4.52
N SER A 79 11.20 1.89 3.26
CA SER A 79 10.05 1.36 2.51
C SER A 79 9.48 0.10 3.14
N LEU A 80 10.30 -0.77 3.73
CA LEU A 80 9.85 -1.99 4.41
C LEU A 80 9.02 -1.66 5.66
N VAL A 81 9.51 -0.77 6.51
CA VAL A 81 8.79 -0.35 7.73
C VAL A 81 7.46 0.30 7.36
N ALA A 82 7.45 1.19 6.37
CA ALA A 82 6.23 1.81 5.87
C ALA A 82 5.26 0.78 5.24
N ALA A 83 5.78 -0.27 4.58
CA ALA A 83 4.95 -1.32 3.99
C ALA A 83 4.15 -2.10 5.05
N VAL A 84 4.67 -2.24 6.27
CA VAL A 84 3.95 -2.89 7.37
C VAL A 84 2.66 -2.17 7.71
N ALA A 85 2.59 -0.84 7.60
CA ALA A 85 1.37 -0.10 7.87
C ALA A 85 0.25 -0.43 6.86
N ILE A 86 0.60 -0.80 5.62
CA ILE A 86 -0.35 -1.03 4.52
C ILE A 86 -0.66 -2.52 4.34
N ILE A 87 0.31 -3.40 4.57
CA ILE A 87 0.15 -4.85 4.34
C ILE A 87 -0.97 -5.48 5.17
N VAL A 88 -1.32 -4.87 6.31
CA VAL A 88 -2.41 -5.33 7.16
C VAL A 88 -3.77 -5.33 6.43
N GLY A 89 -3.94 -4.47 5.42
CA GLY A 89 -5.13 -4.43 4.57
C GLY A 89 -5.13 -5.43 3.41
N ASP A 90 -3.99 -6.01 3.05
CA ASP A 90 -3.86 -6.89 1.89
C ASP A 90 -4.74 -8.16 1.97
N PRO A 91 -4.98 -8.80 3.14
CA PRO A 91 -5.91 -9.92 3.24
C PRO A 91 -7.34 -9.59 2.80
N ILE A 92 -7.84 -8.37 3.07
CA ILE A 92 -9.16 -7.94 2.61
C ILE A 92 -9.19 -7.87 1.08
N LEU A 93 -8.16 -7.29 0.47
CA LEU A 93 -8.07 -7.19 -0.98
C LEU A 93 -7.89 -8.55 -1.66
N PHE A 94 -7.18 -9.47 -1.02
CA PHE A 94 -7.09 -10.85 -1.47
C PHE A 94 -8.47 -11.51 -1.51
N LEU A 95 -9.27 -11.39 -0.44
CA LEU A 95 -10.65 -11.90 -0.44
C LEU A 95 -11.51 -11.26 -1.54
N ILE A 96 -11.40 -9.95 -1.73
CA ILE A 96 -12.09 -9.23 -2.81
C ILE A 96 -11.66 -9.76 -4.18
N SER A 97 -10.37 -10.06 -4.38
CA SER A 97 -9.84 -10.59 -5.64
C SER A 97 -10.40 -11.99 -5.96
N LEU A 98 -10.69 -12.80 -4.93
CA LEU A 98 -11.32 -14.12 -5.10
C LEU A 98 -12.80 -14.01 -5.49
N ILE A 99 -13.52 -13.04 -4.91
CA ILE A 99 -14.97 -12.87 -5.15
C ILE A 99 -15.23 -12.12 -6.46
N LYS A 100 -14.43 -11.09 -6.76
CA LYS A 100 -14.59 -10.21 -7.92
C LYS A 100 -13.24 -9.93 -8.60
N PRO A 101 -12.72 -10.88 -9.39
CA PRO A 101 -11.37 -10.81 -9.99
C PRO A 101 -11.14 -9.67 -10.99
N GLY A 102 -12.19 -8.92 -11.38
CA GLY A 102 -12.08 -7.72 -12.23
C GLY A 102 -12.07 -6.39 -11.48
N LEU A 103 -12.21 -6.38 -10.14
CA LEU A 103 -12.28 -5.12 -9.38
C LEU A 103 -10.90 -4.50 -9.15
N LEU A 104 -9.88 -5.33 -8.94
CA LEU A 104 -8.50 -4.89 -8.75
C LEU A 104 -7.77 -4.98 -10.09
N PRO A 105 -6.96 -3.97 -10.48
CA PRO A 105 -6.25 -3.98 -11.75
C PRO A 105 -4.99 -4.87 -11.70
N VAL A 106 -5.10 -6.06 -11.11
CA VAL A 106 -4.05 -7.08 -11.02
C VAL A 106 -4.65 -8.46 -11.18
N ARG A 107 -3.98 -9.32 -11.94
CA ARG A 107 -4.49 -10.67 -12.25
C ARG A 107 -4.41 -11.63 -11.08
N ASN A 108 -3.31 -11.58 -10.32
CA ASN A 108 -3.05 -12.47 -9.19
C ASN A 108 -2.66 -11.61 -7.98
N TYR A 109 -3.61 -11.34 -7.10
CA TYR A 109 -3.35 -10.65 -5.84
C TYR A 109 -2.85 -11.68 -4.80
N SER A 110 -1.78 -11.37 -4.08
CA SER A 110 -1.27 -12.22 -2.99
C SER A 110 -1.82 -11.75 -1.64
N PRO A 111 -2.05 -12.63 -0.65
CA PRO A 111 -2.61 -12.25 0.65
C PRO A 111 -1.73 -11.29 1.46
N LEU A 112 -0.41 -11.28 1.20
CA LEU A 112 0.56 -10.41 1.85
C LEU A 112 1.55 -9.88 0.80
N ASN A 113 1.57 -8.58 0.57
CA ASN A 113 2.54 -7.92 -0.31
C ASN A 113 3.41 -6.96 0.51
N PHE A 114 4.64 -7.39 0.81
CA PHE A 114 5.66 -6.60 1.53
C PHE A 114 6.27 -5.49 0.67
N LYS A 115 5.43 -4.76 -0.06
CA LYS A 115 5.79 -3.63 -0.90
C LYS A 115 4.99 -2.43 -0.45
N LEU A 116 5.65 -1.30 -0.22
CA LEU A 116 4.97 -0.04 0.08
C LEU A 116 4.08 0.36 -1.11
N ILE A 117 4.65 0.34 -2.32
CA ILE A 117 3.97 0.64 -3.57
C ILE A 117 3.88 -0.64 -4.41
N MET A 118 2.68 -0.99 -4.86
CA MET A 118 2.49 -1.99 -5.92
C MET A 118 2.40 -1.30 -7.28
N LEU A 119 3.43 -1.47 -8.11
CA LEU A 119 3.46 -0.99 -9.49
C LEU A 119 2.76 -2.01 -10.40
N VAL A 120 1.80 -1.54 -11.18
CA VAL A 120 1.14 -2.33 -12.24
C VAL A 120 1.84 -2.01 -13.55
N THR A 121 2.32 -3.03 -14.27
CA THR A 121 3.03 -2.86 -15.55
C THR A 121 2.24 -3.45 -16.72
N TYR A 122 2.59 -3.07 -17.95
CA TYR A 122 2.13 -3.72 -19.18
C TYR A 122 2.58 -5.18 -19.28
#